data_AF-A0AAA9S1K1-F1
#
_entry.id   AF-A0AAA9S1K1-F1
#
_cell.length_a   1.000
_cell.length_b   1.000
_cell.length_c   1.000
_cell.angle_alpha   90.00
_cell.angle_beta   90.00
_cell.angle_gamma   90.00
#
_symmetry.space_group_name_H-M   'P 1'
#
loop_
_entity.id
_entity.type
_entity.pdbx_description
1 polymer ?
#
loop_
_entity_poly.entity_id
_entity_poly.type
_entity_poly.pdbx_seq_one_letter_code
_entity_poly.pdbx_strand_id
1 'polypeptide(L)'
;MTCPSSHRSGLTGCQFLDGDGWTERWIESKHKPDFGKFVLSSGKFYGDQEKDKGLQTSQDARFYALSARFEPFSNKGQTLVVQFTVKHEQNIDCGGGYVKLFPAGLDQTDMHGDSEYNIMFGPDICGPGTKKVHVIFNYKGKNVLINKDIRCKDDEFTHLYTLIVRPNNTYEVKIDNSQVESGSLEDDWDFLPPKKIKDPDAAKPEDWDDRAKIDDPTDSKPEDWDKPEHIPDPDAKKPEDWDEEMDGEWEPPVIQNPEYKGIWIHPEIDNPEYSPDSNIYAYENFAVLGLDLWQVKSGTIFDNFLITNDEAYAEEFGNETWGVTKAAEKQMKDKQDEEQRLHEEEEEKKGKEEEEADKDDDEDKDEDEEDEDEKEEEEEEDAAAGQAKDEL
;
A
#
# COMPACT_ATOMS: atom_id res chain seq x y z
N MET A 1 17.66 8.56 -30.88
CA MET A 1 17.91 9.85 -30.19
C MET A 1 16.59 10.59 -30.18
N THR A 2 16.07 11.05 -29.04
CA THR A 2 16.73 11.31 -27.74
C THR A 2 15.83 10.82 -26.60
N CYS A 3 16.23 9.85 -25.77
CA CYS A 3 17.12 10.12 -24.63
C CYS A 3 18.17 11.19 -24.91
N PRO A 4 17.97 12.44 -24.47
CA PRO A 4 18.92 13.50 -24.75
C PRO A 4 20.19 13.22 -23.96
N SER A 5 21.29 12.87 -24.61
CA SER A 5 22.63 13.14 -24.05
C SER A 5 22.91 14.66 -24.11
N SER A 6 22.00 15.42 -23.49
CA SER A 6 22.26 16.78 -23.03
C SER A 6 23.53 16.72 -22.17
N HIS A 7 24.35 17.76 -22.20
CA HIS A 7 25.61 17.81 -21.45
C HIS A 7 25.39 18.00 -19.93
N ARG A 8 24.38 17.34 -19.36
CA ARG A 8 24.08 17.25 -17.93
C ARG A 8 24.01 15.76 -17.57
N SER A 9 24.86 15.36 -16.64
CA SER A 9 25.08 13.97 -16.20
C SER A 9 23.80 13.33 -15.63
N GLY A 10 23.23 12.36 -16.36
CA GLY A 10 22.06 11.57 -15.93
C GLY A 10 21.43 10.76 -17.07
N LEU A 11 20.63 9.76 -16.72
CA LEU A 11 19.84 8.98 -17.69
C LEU A 11 18.61 9.81 -18.13
N THR A 12 18.80 10.59 -19.18
CA THR A 12 17.79 11.55 -19.61
C THR A 12 16.64 10.86 -20.35
N GLY A 13 15.46 10.79 -19.73
CA GLY A 13 14.14 10.48 -20.32
C GLY A 13 14.07 9.33 -21.34
N CYS A 14 13.74 8.13 -20.89
CA CYS A 14 13.30 7.03 -21.77
C CYS A 14 11.81 7.18 -22.09
N GLN A 15 11.50 7.39 -23.36
CA GLN A 15 10.17 7.23 -23.95
C GLN A 15 10.23 6.09 -25.00
N PHE A 16 9.08 5.49 -25.34
CA PHE A 16 8.99 4.35 -26.27
C PHE A 16 8.46 4.74 -27.67
N LEU A 17 8.81 5.95 -28.12
CA LEU A 17 8.42 6.50 -29.43
C LEU A 17 9.18 5.86 -30.62
N ASP A 18 10.08 4.90 -30.37
CA ASP A 18 10.94 4.24 -31.35
C ASP A 18 10.41 2.87 -31.84
N GLY A 19 9.15 2.55 -31.56
CA GLY A 19 8.56 1.25 -31.91
C GLY A 19 9.31 0.12 -31.19
N ASP A 20 9.73 -0.93 -31.90
CA ASP A 20 10.45 -2.06 -31.30
C ASP A 20 11.88 -1.73 -30.80
N GLY A 21 12.38 -0.50 -31.01
CA GLY A 21 13.73 -0.07 -30.61
C GLY A 21 14.02 -0.17 -29.10
N TRP A 22 13.00 -0.29 -28.26
CA TRP A 22 13.17 -0.58 -26.84
C TRP A 22 13.79 -1.96 -26.57
N THR A 23 13.58 -2.94 -27.46
CA THR A 23 14.11 -4.31 -27.30
C THR A 23 15.64 -4.38 -27.41
N GLU A 24 16.30 -3.36 -28.00
CA GLU A 24 17.75 -3.22 -28.00
C GLU A 24 18.27 -2.56 -26.71
N ARG A 25 17.41 -1.82 -26.00
CA ARG A 25 17.74 -1.03 -24.79
C ARG A 25 17.49 -1.81 -23.50
N TRP A 26 16.47 -2.66 -23.49
CA TRP A 26 16.04 -3.45 -22.34
C TRP A 26 16.41 -4.94 -22.52
N ILE A 27 17.00 -5.53 -21.48
CA ILE A 27 17.47 -6.92 -21.45
C ILE A 27 16.61 -7.71 -20.46
N GLU A 28 15.99 -8.79 -20.95
CA GLU A 28 15.32 -9.81 -20.14
C GLU A 28 16.35 -10.66 -19.38
N SER A 29 16.10 -10.88 -18.09
CA SER A 29 16.87 -11.83 -17.29
C SER A 29 16.60 -13.27 -17.72
N LYS A 30 17.61 -14.12 -17.58
CA LYS A 30 17.56 -15.57 -17.86
C LYS A 30 17.77 -16.41 -16.60
N HIS A 31 17.81 -15.77 -15.42
CA HIS A 31 17.93 -16.44 -14.12
C HIS A 31 16.83 -17.49 -13.90
N LYS A 32 15.62 -17.25 -14.42
CA LYS A 32 14.51 -18.20 -14.46
C LYS A 32 13.98 -18.37 -15.89
N PRO A 33 13.58 -19.58 -16.30
CA PRO A 33 13.02 -19.83 -17.64
C PRO A 33 11.55 -19.39 -17.78
N ASP A 34 10.89 -19.08 -16.67
CA ASP A 34 9.46 -18.79 -16.56
C ASP A 34 9.16 -17.36 -16.12
N PHE A 35 10.08 -16.41 -16.32
CA PHE A 35 9.74 -14.99 -16.20
C PHE A 35 8.59 -14.60 -17.16
N GLY A 36 7.76 -13.65 -16.72
CA GLY A 36 6.69 -13.06 -17.50
C GLY A 36 7.23 -12.06 -18.53
N LYS A 37 6.53 -11.95 -19.66
CA LYS A 37 6.94 -11.09 -20.77
C LYS A 37 6.36 -9.69 -20.66
N PHE A 38 7.21 -8.68 -20.89
CA PHE A 38 6.73 -7.34 -21.16
C PHE A 38 6.32 -7.20 -22.63
N VAL A 39 5.27 -6.43 -22.88
CA VAL A 39 4.81 -6.05 -24.22
C VAL A 39 4.68 -4.54 -24.30
N LEU A 40 4.94 -3.94 -25.46
CA LEU A 40 4.74 -2.52 -25.65
C LEU A 40 3.26 -2.24 -25.93
N SER A 41 2.61 -1.45 -25.07
CA SER A 41 1.16 -1.22 -25.11
C SER A 41 0.79 0.10 -24.45
N SER A 42 -0.27 0.74 -24.93
CA SER A 42 -0.90 1.92 -24.29
C SER A 42 -2.12 1.55 -23.43
N GLY A 43 -2.45 0.26 -23.31
CA GLY A 43 -3.65 -0.21 -22.60
C GLY A 43 -4.95 -0.03 -23.39
N LYS A 44 -6.09 -0.27 -22.72
CA LYS A 44 -7.45 -0.14 -23.25
C LYS A 44 -7.91 1.32 -23.31
N PHE A 45 -7.41 2.16 -22.42
CA PHE A 45 -7.66 3.61 -22.41
C PHE A 45 -6.37 4.38 -22.15
N TYR A 46 -6.26 5.56 -22.75
CA TYR A 46 -5.02 6.36 -22.77
C TYR A 46 -5.36 7.81 -23.12
N GLY A 47 -4.40 8.73 -22.94
CA GLY A 47 -4.52 10.10 -23.43
C GLY A 47 -4.09 10.26 -24.90
N ASP A 48 -3.03 9.57 -25.31
CA ASP A 48 -2.46 9.55 -26.66
C ASP A 48 -1.90 8.16 -26.97
N GLN A 49 -2.44 7.52 -28.02
CA GLN A 49 -2.14 6.12 -28.38
C GLN A 49 -0.65 5.84 -28.66
N GLU A 50 0.11 6.83 -29.10
CA GLU A 50 1.53 6.66 -29.43
C GLU A 50 2.45 7.12 -28.30
N LYS A 51 2.07 8.16 -27.55
CA LYS A 51 2.88 8.65 -26.42
C LYS A 51 2.78 7.79 -25.17
N ASP A 52 1.60 7.24 -24.87
CA ASP A 52 1.36 6.48 -23.64
C ASP A 52 1.74 4.99 -23.79
N LYS A 53 2.51 4.63 -24.83
CA LYS A 53 3.04 3.28 -25.00
C LYS A 53 4.14 3.05 -23.97
N GLY A 54 3.87 2.14 -23.03
CA GLY A 54 4.83 1.71 -22.02
C GLY A 54 5.02 0.20 -22.01
N LEU A 55 5.87 -0.25 -21.08
CA LEU A 55 6.13 -1.66 -20.82
C LEU A 55 4.99 -2.23 -19.99
N GLN A 56 4.10 -3.01 -20.63
CA GLN A 56 2.98 -3.66 -19.98
C GLN A 56 3.32 -5.10 -19.58
N THR A 57 2.99 -5.50 -18.34
CA THR A 57 3.03 -6.91 -17.92
C THR A 57 1.91 -7.69 -18.62
N SER A 58 2.21 -8.83 -19.25
CA SER A 58 1.26 -9.54 -20.15
C SER A 58 0.78 -10.92 -19.68
N GLN A 59 1.26 -11.40 -18.54
CA GLN A 59 1.02 -12.75 -18.03
C GLN A 59 0.77 -12.76 -16.52
N ASP A 60 -0.37 -13.29 -16.11
CA ASP A 60 -0.78 -13.43 -14.72
C ASP A 60 0.10 -14.42 -13.93
N ALA A 61 0.20 -14.20 -12.62
CA ALA A 61 0.95 -15.00 -11.65
C ALA A 61 2.41 -15.25 -12.09
N ARG A 62 3.12 -14.19 -12.47
CA ARG A 62 4.53 -14.24 -12.90
C ARG A 62 5.42 -13.27 -12.15
N PHE A 63 6.68 -13.69 -11.98
CA PHE A 63 7.79 -12.78 -11.76
C PHE A 63 8.21 -12.18 -13.09
N TYR A 64 8.59 -10.91 -13.07
CA TYR A 64 9.11 -10.15 -14.20
C TYR A 64 10.51 -9.69 -13.85
N ALA A 65 11.44 -9.73 -14.81
CA ALA A 65 12.82 -9.32 -14.62
C ALA A 65 13.39 -8.74 -15.93
N LEU A 66 13.25 -7.43 -16.11
CA LEU A 66 13.69 -6.67 -17.30
C LEU A 66 14.55 -5.48 -16.87
N SER A 67 15.63 -5.17 -17.58
CA SER A 67 16.56 -4.11 -17.16
C SER A 67 17.17 -3.31 -18.31
N ALA A 68 17.33 -1.99 -18.13
CA ALA A 68 17.99 -1.09 -19.07
C ALA A 68 19.31 -0.57 -18.48
N ARG A 69 20.40 -0.63 -19.27
CA ARG A 69 21.72 -0.10 -18.90
C ARG A 69 21.92 1.30 -19.43
N PHE A 70 22.63 2.11 -18.67
CA PHE A 70 22.97 3.50 -18.98
C PHE A 70 24.43 3.83 -18.63
N GLU A 71 24.88 5.03 -18.98
CA GLU A 71 26.23 5.50 -18.66
C GLU A 71 26.43 5.57 -17.13
N PRO A 72 27.39 4.84 -16.54
CA PRO A 72 27.54 4.80 -15.09
C PRO A 72 27.86 6.17 -14.49
N PHE A 73 27.09 6.58 -13.48
CA PHE A 73 27.28 7.86 -12.78
C PHE A 73 27.14 7.71 -11.27
N SER A 74 27.69 8.66 -10.51
CA SER A 74 27.56 8.75 -9.05
C SER A 74 26.78 9.99 -8.67
N ASN A 75 25.97 9.92 -7.61
CA ASN A 75 25.31 11.08 -7.02
C ASN A 75 26.16 11.76 -5.91
N LYS A 76 27.42 11.36 -5.69
CA LYS A 76 28.31 12.01 -4.72
C LYS A 76 28.40 13.52 -4.97
N GLY A 77 27.90 14.33 -4.03
CA GLY A 77 27.85 15.79 -4.11
C GLY A 77 26.78 16.38 -5.04
N GLN A 78 25.82 15.58 -5.54
CA GLN A 78 24.73 16.03 -6.41
C GLN A 78 23.38 15.43 -5.97
N THR A 79 22.27 16.12 -6.27
CA THR A 79 20.95 15.52 -6.10
C THR A 79 20.78 14.35 -7.06
N LEU A 80 20.09 13.30 -6.61
CA LEU A 80 19.57 12.22 -7.44
C LEU A 80 18.04 12.36 -7.49
N VAL A 81 17.48 12.38 -8.70
CA VAL A 81 16.03 12.34 -8.93
C VAL A 81 15.72 11.11 -9.78
N VAL A 82 14.78 10.29 -9.32
CA VAL A 82 14.30 9.07 -9.99
C VAL A 82 12.80 9.22 -10.18
N GLN A 83 12.35 9.24 -11.43
CA GLN A 83 10.97 9.50 -11.79
C GLN A 83 10.49 8.51 -12.85
N PHE A 84 9.25 8.04 -12.72
CA PHE A 84 8.60 7.16 -13.70
C PHE A 84 7.08 7.17 -13.50
N THR A 85 6.33 6.73 -14.50
CA THR A 85 4.88 6.54 -14.41
C THR A 85 4.54 5.06 -14.28
N VAL A 86 3.46 4.80 -13.53
CA VAL A 86 2.87 3.47 -13.37
C VAL A 86 1.36 3.58 -13.55
N LYS A 87 0.79 2.69 -14.36
CA LYS A 87 -0.66 2.55 -14.52
C LYS A 87 -1.08 1.12 -14.19
N HIS A 88 -2.01 0.95 -13.24
CA HIS A 88 -2.56 -0.36 -12.87
C HIS A 88 -3.95 -0.57 -13.51
N GLU A 89 -4.02 -0.46 -14.84
CA GLU A 89 -5.27 -0.52 -15.62
C GLU A 89 -6.13 -1.75 -15.31
N GLN A 90 -5.49 -2.87 -14.95
CA GLN A 90 -6.17 -4.13 -14.67
C GLN A 90 -6.93 -4.16 -13.35
N ASN A 91 -6.89 -3.10 -12.52
CA ASN A 91 -7.34 -3.11 -11.12
C ASN A 91 -6.60 -4.20 -10.32
N ILE A 92 -5.35 -3.88 -9.95
CA ILE A 92 -4.40 -4.84 -9.39
C ILE A 92 -4.74 -5.20 -7.93
N ASP A 93 -4.76 -6.50 -7.64
CA ASP A 93 -5.04 -7.06 -6.32
C ASP A 93 -3.75 -7.31 -5.51
N CYS A 94 -2.73 -7.89 -6.16
CA CYS A 94 -1.40 -8.05 -5.60
C CYS A 94 -0.32 -8.02 -6.68
N GLY A 95 0.57 -7.03 -6.62
CA GLY A 95 1.79 -6.96 -7.39
C GLY A 95 2.61 -5.70 -7.15
N GLY A 96 3.91 -5.79 -7.43
CA GLY A 96 4.86 -4.69 -7.33
C GLY A 96 4.81 -3.76 -8.55
N GLY A 97 4.94 -2.46 -8.30
CA GLY A 97 5.04 -1.40 -9.30
C GLY A 97 6.31 -0.55 -9.13
N TYR A 98 7.37 -1.10 -8.55
CA TYR A 98 8.62 -0.40 -8.22
C TYR A 98 9.76 -0.65 -9.20
N VAL A 99 10.71 0.30 -9.24
CA VAL A 99 12.00 0.17 -9.91
C VAL A 99 13.11 -0.15 -8.91
N LYS A 100 14.15 -0.85 -9.36
CA LYS A 100 15.42 -1.05 -8.65
C LYS A 100 16.54 -0.38 -9.45
N LEU A 101 17.38 0.42 -8.78
CA LEU A 101 18.61 0.97 -9.34
C LEU A 101 19.80 0.15 -8.88
N PHE A 102 20.61 -0.33 -9.82
CA PHE A 102 21.72 -1.24 -9.58
C PHE A 102 23.08 -0.62 -9.96
N PRO A 103 24.18 -1.09 -9.33
CA PRO A 103 25.53 -0.72 -9.70
C PRO A 103 25.96 -1.34 -11.05
N ALA A 104 27.07 -0.83 -11.60
CA ALA A 104 27.66 -1.25 -12.87
C ALA A 104 28.02 -2.73 -12.96
N GLY A 105 28.30 -3.37 -11.81
CA GLY A 105 28.67 -4.78 -11.70
C GLY A 105 27.53 -5.78 -11.92
N LEU A 106 26.26 -5.34 -12.01
CA LEU A 106 25.14 -6.25 -12.27
C LEU A 106 25.26 -6.93 -13.64
N ASP A 107 25.14 -8.27 -13.66
CA ASP A 107 24.81 -9.01 -14.87
C ASP A 107 23.29 -8.97 -15.11
N GLN A 108 22.87 -8.28 -16.17
CA GLN A 108 21.47 -8.14 -16.53
C GLN A 108 20.83 -9.47 -16.95
N THR A 109 21.64 -10.43 -17.41
CA THR A 109 21.15 -11.75 -17.83
C THR A 109 20.92 -12.70 -16.64
N ASP A 110 21.36 -12.34 -15.44
CA ASP A 110 21.15 -13.08 -14.19
C ASP A 110 20.42 -12.26 -13.12
N MET A 111 19.78 -11.14 -13.49
CA MET A 111 19.05 -10.27 -12.54
C MET A 111 17.85 -11.02 -11.91
N HIS A 112 17.69 -10.88 -10.59
CA HIS A 112 16.63 -11.51 -9.80
C HIS A 112 16.39 -10.79 -8.46
N GLY A 113 15.41 -11.26 -7.68
CA GLY A 113 15.00 -10.71 -6.37
C GLY A 113 16.14 -10.36 -5.42
N ASP A 114 17.11 -11.26 -5.28
CA ASP A 114 18.25 -11.15 -4.35
C ASP A 114 19.48 -10.44 -4.94
N SER A 115 19.41 -9.96 -6.19
CA SER A 115 20.48 -9.16 -6.80
C SER A 115 20.69 -7.85 -6.04
N GLU A 116 21.95 -7.54 -5.71
CA GLU A 116 22.31 -6.35 -4.92
C GLU A 116 22.01 -5.05 -5.68
N TYR A 117 20.94 -4.35 -5.26
CA TYR A 117 20.56 -3.03 -5.72
C TYR A 117 21.04 -1.94 -4.76
N ASN A 118 21.22 -0.72 -5.28
CA ASN A 118 21.52 0.46 -4.48
C ASN A 118 20.23 1.02 -3.83
N ILE A 119 19.17 1.19 -4.63
CA ILE A 119 17.90 1.80 -4.23
C ILE A 119 16.74 1.02 -4.85
N MET A 120 15.67 0.77 -4.10
CA MET A 120 14.36 0.35 -4.62
C MET A 120 13.33 1.45 -4.33
N PHE A 121 12.54 1.82 -5.34
CA PHE A 121 11.55 2.89 -5.22
C PHE A 121 10.28 2.60 -6.03
N GLY A 122 9.10 2.75 -5.42
CA GLY A 122 7.81 2.76 -6.12
C GLY A 122 6.67 2.05 -5.39
N PRO A 123 5.45 2.06 -5.96
CA PRO A 123 4.26 1.43 -5.37
C PRO A 123 4.40 -0.09 -5.24
N ASP A 124 3.78 -0.63 -4.20
CA ASP A 124 3.62 -2.06 -3.94
C ASP A 124 2.24 -2.30 -3.32
N ILE A 125 1.43 -3.09 -4.00
CA ILE A 125 0.05 -3.40 -3.64
C ILE A 125 -0.03 -4.90 -3.39
N CYS A 126 -0.57 -5.32 -2.25
CA CYS A 126 -0.97 -6.71 -2.03
C CYS A 126 -2.10 -6.81 -1.02
N GLY A 127 -3.32 -7.00 -1.55
CA GLY A 127 -4.56 -7.03 -0.79
C GLY A 127 -4.89 -5.68 -0.11
N PRO A 128 -5.81 -5.69 0.86
CA PRO A 128 -6.19 -4.47 1.59
C PRO A 128 -5.14 -4.01 2.61
N GLY A 129 -4.18 -4.87 2.98
CA GLY A 129 -3.20 -4.60 4.05
C GLY A 129 -1.88 -3.99 3.58
N THR A 130 -1.50 -4.15 2.32
CA THR A 130 -0.25 -3.62 1.76
C THR A 130 -0.59 -2.72 0.58
N LYS A 131 -0.52 -1.39 0.77
CA LYS A 131 -0.75 -0.39 -0.29
C LYS A 131 0.18 0.81 -0.06
N LYS A 132 1.48 0.60 -0.27
CA LYS A 132 2.53 1.56 0.11
C LYS A 132 3.57 1.77 -0.98
N VAL A 133 4.26 2.90 -0.91
CA VAL A 133 5.43 3.19 -1.73
C VAL A 133 6.66 2.70 -0.98
N HIS A 134 7.36 1.70 -1.51
CA HIS A 134 8.67 1.33 -1.00
C HIS A 134 9.68 2.42 -1.31
N VAL A 135 10.49 2.76 -0.31
CA VAL A 135 11.71 3.55 -0.46
C VAL A 135 12.79 2.85 0.36
N ILE A 136 13.62 2.06 -0.32
CA ILE A 136 14.58 1.16 0.32
C ILE A 136 15.98 1.50 -0.17
N PHE A 137 16.88 1.79 0.76
CA PHE A 137 18.27 2.10 0.49
C PHE A 137 19.15 0.94 0.94
N ASN A 138 20.08 0.49 0.09
CA ASN A 138 21.15 -0.39 0.53
C ASN A 138 22.20 0.45 1.27
N TYR A 139 22.47 0.09 2.52
CA TYR A 139 23.48 0.70 3.36
C TYR A 139 24.27 -0.39 4.08
N LYS A 140 25.60 -0.41 3.87
CA LYS A 140 26.52 -1.40 4.45
C LYS A 140 26.09 -2.86 4.20
N GLY A 141 25.57 -3.15 3.00
CA GLY A 141 25.13 -4.50 2.59
C GLY A 141 23.79 -4.93 3.19
N LYS A 142 23.02 -4.01 3.76
CA LYS A 142 21.65 -4.24 4.24
C LYS A 142 20.67 -3.32 3.52
N ASN A 143 19.54 -3.86 3.09
CA ASN A 143 18.46 -3.09 2.50
C ASN A 143 17.58 -2.56 3.64
N VAL A 144 17.65 -1.25 3.91
CA VAL A 144 16.92 -0.58 5.01
C VAL A 144 15.65 0.04 4.43
N LEU A 145 14.49 -0.33 4.98
CA LEU A 145 13.18 0.18 4.58
C LEU A 145 12.88 1.50 5.29
N ILE A 146 12.08 2.35 4.64
CA ILE A 146 11.56 3.58 5.26
C ILE A 146 10.62 3.24 6.42
N ASN A 147 10.75 3.97 7.52
CA ASN A 147 9.94 3.81 8.73
C ASN A 147 8.53 4.42 8.61
N LYS A 148 8.35 5.36 7.66
CA LYS A 148 7.07 6.02 7.37
C LYS A 148 6.22 5.23 6.37
N ASP A 149 4.91 5.19 6.59
CA ASP A 149 3.95 4.55 5.69
C ASP A 149 3.44 5.53 4.63
N ILE A 150 4.07 5.53 3.46
CA ILE A 150 3.66 6.35 2.31
C ILE A 150 2.61 5.58 1.51
N ARG A 151 1.34 5.95 1.62
CA ARG A 151 0.26 5.28 0.87
C ARG A 151 0.43 5.46 -0.64
N CYS A 152 0.41 4.36 -1.39
CA CYS A 152 0.42 4.41 -2.86
C CYS A 152 -0.99 4.63 -3.42
N LYS A 153 -1.06 4.91 -4.73
CA LYS A 153 -2.31 4.95 -5.49
C LYS A 153 -2.74 3.54 -5.86
N ASP A 154 -4.05 3.31 -5.82
CA ASP A 154 -4.69 2.00 -6.00
C ASP A 154 -5.89 2.04 -6.96
N ASP A 155 -5.95 3.06 -7.82
CA ASP A 155 -6.91 3.17 -8.93
C ASP A 155 -6.28 2.75 -10.29
N GLU A 156 -7.08 2.81 -11.36
CA GLU A 156 -6.73 2.29 -12.69
C GLU A 156 -5.97 3.31 -13.58
N PHE A 157 -5.77 4.55 -13.12
CA PHE A 157 -5.18 5.64 -13.90
C PHE A 157 -3.64 5.63 -13.86
N THR A 158 -3.01 6.39 -14.77
CA THR A 158 -1.56 6.61 -14.73
C THR A 158 -1.20 7.54 -13.57
N HIS A 159 -0.25 7.13 -12.74
CA HIS A 159 0.32 7.94 -11.66
C HIS A 159 1.82 8.16 -11.83
N LEU A 160 2.27 9.35 -11.44
CA LEU A 160 3.68 9.75 -11.52
C LEU A 160 4.36 9.59 -10.15
N TYR A 161 5.38 8.75 -10.06
CA TYR A 161 6.17 8.56 -8.83
C TYR A 161 7.55 9.20 -8.98
N THR A 162 7.93 10.06 -8.03
CA THR A 162 9.23 10.76 -8.03
C THR A 162 9.91 10.65 -6.67
N LEU A 163 11.16 10.18 -6.64
CA LEU A 163 12.04 10.20 -5.48
C LEU A 163 13.17 11.18 -5.73
N ILE A 164 13.35 12.12 -4.80
CA ILE A 164 14.45 13.09 -4.79
C ILE A 164 15.32 12.77 -3.56
N VAL A 165 16.64 12.67 -3.76
CA VAL A 165 17.62 12.42 -2.70
C VAL A 165 18.75 13.45 -2.83
N ARG A 166 18.98 14.25 -1.79
CA ARG A 166 19.85 15.44 -1.84
C ARG A 166 21.16 15.23 -1.06
N PRO A 167 22.25 15.96 -1.39
CA PRO A 167 23.57 15.80 -0.75
C PRO A 167 23.67 16.13 0.75
N ASN A 168 22.60 16.63 1.35
CA ASN A 168 22.50 17.01 2.76
C ASN A 168 21.77 15.96 3.60
N ASN A 169 21.80 14.68 3.20
CA ASN A 169 21.02 13.59 3.80
C ASN A 169 19.50 13.90 3.90
N THR A 170 18.92 14.64 2.94
CA THR A 170 17.46 14.83 2.86
C THR A 170 16.86 14.14 1.65
N TYR A 171 15.58 13.79 1.74
CA TYR A 171 14.82 13.19 0.65
C TYR A 171 13.42 13.81 0.54
N GLU A 172 12.79 13.55 -0.59
CA GLU A 172 11.40 13.92 -0.85
C GLU A 172 10.78 12.88 -1.79
N VAL A 173 9.54 12.49 -1.49
CA VAL A 173 8.72 11.66 -2.37
C VAL A 173 7.55 12.51 -2.86
N LYS A 174 7.40 12.58 -4.19
CA LYS A 174 6.23 13.16 -4.84
C LYS A 174 5.42 12.06 -5.53
N ILE A 175 4.09 12.16 -5.43
CA ILE A 175 3.14 11.41 -6.25
C ILE A 175 2.33 12.45 -7.03
N ASP A 176 2.12 12.24 -8.33
CA ASP A 176 1.31 13.13 -9.18
C ASP A 176 1.83 14.59 -9.17
N ASN A 177 3.16 14.75 -9.20
CA ASN A 177 3.93 16.00 -9.00
C ASN A 177 3.66 16.73 -7.66
N SER A 178 2.90 16.14 -6.74
CA SER A 178 2.61 16.69 -5.42
C SER A 178 3.48 16.03 -4.35
N GLN A 179 4.11 16.82 -3.47
CA GLN A 179 4.85 16.28 -2.32
C GLN A 179 3.90 15.48 -1.41
N VAL A 180 4.24 14.22 -1.14
CA VAL A 180 3.51 13.38 -0.19
C VAL A 180 4.32 13.09 1.07
N GLU A 181 5.65 13.11 0.97
CA GLU A 181 6.55 12.86 2.11
C GLU A 181 7.90 13.56 1.92
N SER A 182 8.52 14.01 3.01
CA SER A 182 9.87 14.56 3.01
C SER A 182 10.49 14.53 4.41
N GLY A 183 11.81 14.35 4.48
CA GLY A 183 12.53 14.30 5.75
C GLY A 183 14.03 14.14 5.60
N SER A 184 14.68 13.68 6.67
CA SER A 184 16.08 13.29 6.66
C SER A 184 16.23 11.78 6.49
N LEU A 185 17.30 11.34 5.84
CA LEU A 185 17.65 9.93 5.75
C LEU A 185 17.99 9.34 7.13
N GLU A 186 18.54 10.15 8.04
CA GLU A 186 18.97 9.70 9.37
C GLU A 186 17.85 9.48 10.37
N ASP A 187 16.69 10.13 10.19
CA ASP A 187 15.57 10.04 11.13
C ASP A 187 14.43 9.13 10.61
N ASP A 188 14.28 8.99 9.28
CA ASP A 188 13.20 8.20 8.65
C ASP A 188 13.63 6.75 8.26
N TRP A 189 14.88 6.35 8.52
CA TRP A 189 15.42 4.99 8.36
C TRP A 189 16.38 4.61 9.48
N ASP A 190 16.39 3.33 9.85
CA ASP A 190 17.28 2.77 10.88
C ASP A 190 18.70 2.47 10.33
N PHE A 191 19.38 3.45 9.71
CA PHE A 191 20.75 3.29 9.19
C PHE A 191 21.81 3.21 10.30
N LEU A 192 21.62 3.97 11.37
CA LEU A 192 22.60 4.18 12.43
C LEU A 192 22.06 3.66 13.78
N PRO A 193 22.93 3.29 14.74
CA PRO A 193 22.53 3.04 16.12
C PRO A 193 21.77 4.24 16.71
N PRO A 194 20.89 4.04 17.71
CA PRO A 194 20.13 5.14 18.29
C PRO A 194 21.09 6.18 18.90
N LYS A 195 20.81 7.46 18.67
CA LYS A 195 21.63 8.60 19.14
C LYS A 195 21.85 8.58 20.66
N LYS A 196 20.89 8.06 21.41
CA LYS A 196 20.93 7.86 22.86
C LYS A 196 20.60 6.42 23.24
N ILE A 197 21.17 5.97 24.35
CA ILE A 197 20.84 4.70 24.99
C ILE A 197 20.51 4.94 26.47
N LYS A 198 19.75 4.02 27.06
CA LYS A 198 19.57 3.97 28.51
C LYS A 198 20.91 3.67 29.18
N ASP A 199 21.28 4.47 30.17
CA ASP A 199 22.54 4.37 30.92
C ASP A 199 22.71 2.99 31.60
N PRO A 200 23.59 2.09 31.12
CA PRO A 200 23.68 0.72 31.63
C PRO A 200 24.09 0.65 33.12
N ASP A 201 24.64 1.73 33.68
CA ASP A 201 25.07 1.81 35.09
C ASP A 201 23.98 2.42 36.02
N ALA A 202 22.86 2.92 35.46
CA ALA A 202 21.82 3.62 36.22
C ALA A 202 20.75 2.67 36.82
N ALA A 203 21.07 2.08 37.98
CA ALA A 203 20.07 1.39 38.80
C ALA A 203 19.04 2.37 39.39
N LYS A 204 17.78 1.92 39.52
CA LYS A 204 16.77 2.64 40.31
C LYS A 204 17.23 2.71 41.78
N PRO A 205 17.25 3.89 42.43
CA PRO A 205 17.62 4.00 43.84
C PRO A 205 16.67 3.21 44.77
N GLU A 206 17.21 2.60 45.83
CA GLU A 206 16.41 1.86 46.82
C GLU A 206 15.43 2.77 47.59
N ASP A 207 15.70 4.08 47.65
CA ASP A 207 14.86 5.11 48.29
C ASP A 207 13.85 5.77 47.33
N TRP A 208 13.62 5.20 46.15
CA TRP A 208 12.73 5.78 45.14
C TRP A 208 11.34 5.13 45.15
N ASP A 209 10.35 5.80 45.71
CA ASP A 209 8.97 5.31 45.75
C ASP A 209 8.17 5.74 44.51
N ASP A 210 7.80 4.76 43.67
CA ASP A 210 6.92 4.96 42.51
C ASP A 210 5.42 4.82 42.88
N ARG A 211 5.09 4.56 44.16
CA ARG A 211 3.70 4.40 44.61
C ARG A 211 3.06 5.77 44.85
N ALA A 212 2.10 6.11 43.99
CA ALA A 212 1.31 7.34 44.10
C ALA A 212 0.38 7.37 45.33
N LYS A 213 0.08 6.21 45.92
CA LYS A 213 -0.70 6.01 47.16
C LYS A 213 0.10 5.11 48.09
N ILE A 214 0.11 5.41 49.38
CA ILE A 214 0.76 4.63 50.44
C ILE A 214 -0.22 4.40 51.59
N ASP A 215 -0.09 3.28 52.29
CA ASP A 215 -0.86 2.98 53.50
C ASP A 215 -0.26 3.71 54.71
N ASP A 216 -1.10 4.08 55.69
CA ASP A 216 -0.70 4.91 56.84
C ASP A 216 0.29 4.16 57.78
N PRO A 217 1.54 4.65 57.98
CA PRO A 217 2.54 3.99 58.82
C PRO A 217 2.29 4.16 60.33
N THR A 218 1.24 4.86 60.76
CA THR A 218 0.83 4.96 62.17
C THR A 218 -0.16 3.88 62.60
N ASP A 219 -0.72 3.11 61.66
CA ASP A 219 -1.63 2.00 61.98
C ASP A 219 -0.86 0.73 62.38
N SER A 220 -1.37 0.05 63.39
CA SER A 220 -0.83 -1.23 63.88
C SER A 220 -1.97 -2.15 64.29
N LYS A 221 -2.19 -3.16 63.44
CA LYS A 221 -3.24 -4.17 63.50
C LYS A 221 -3.51 -4.74 64.92
N PRO A 222 -4.69 -4.47 65.50
CA PRO A 222 -5.17 -5.18 66.70
C PRO A 222 -5.43 -6.68 66.43
N GLU A 223 -5.35 -7.52 67.47
CA GLU A 223 -5.39 -8.99 67.33
C GLU A 223 -6.74 -9.60 66.90
N ASP A 224 -7.83 -8.84 66.86
CA ASP A 224 -9.20 -9.36 66.61
C ASP A 224 -9.63 -9.17 65.13
N TRP A 225 -8.79 -9.67 64.21
CA TRP A 225 -8.91 -9.42 62.76
C TRP A 225 -9.54 -10.61 62.01
N ASP A 226 -10.86 -10.59 61.84
CA ASP A 226 -11.53 -11.34 60.75
C ASP A 226 -12.84 -10.65 60.29
N LYS A 227 -12.65 -9.70 59.34
CA LYS A 227 -13.64 -9.06 58.42
C LYS A 227 -14.55 -7.92 58.94
N PRO A 228 -14.99 -6.98 58.06
CA PRO A 228 -14.63 -6.82 56.64
C PRO A 228 -13.86 -5.53 56.31
N GLU A 229 -12.73 -5.75 55.63
CA GLU A 229 -12.22 -4.99 54.49
C GLU A 229 -11.71 -3.52 54.65
N HIS A 230 -12.47 -2.53 55.13
CA HIS A 230 -12.17 -1.09 54.89
C HIS A 230 -11.94 -0.22 56.15
N ILE A 231 -11.19 0.90 56.01
CA ILE A 231 -10.81 1.83 57.12
C ILE A 231 -10.73 3.29 56.61
N PRO A 232 -11.27 4.30 57.34
CA PRO A 232 -11.34 5.70 56.87
C PRO A 232 -10.22 6.67 57.34
N ASP A 233 -9.98 7.76 56.57
CA ASP A 233 -9.10 8.90 56.92
C ASP A 233 -9.57 9.59 58.23
N PRO A 234 -8.67 9.73 59.23
CA PRO A 234 -9.05 10.25 60.55
C PRO A 234 -9.33 11.76 60.64
N ASP A 235 -8.99 12.59 59.63
CA ASP A 235 -9.21 14.06 59.68
C ASP A 235 -10.34 14.56 58.76
N ALA A 236 -10.84 13.72 57.85
CA ALA A 236 -11.93 14.07 56.96
C ALA A 236 -13.29 13.95 57.68
N LYS A 237 -14.00 15.08 57.82
CA LYS A 237 -15.31 15.15 58.51
C LYS A 237 -16.46 15.14 57.50
N LYS A 238 -17.36 14.17 57.67
CA LYS A 238 -18.66 14.09 56.97
C LYS A 238 -19.40 15.45 57.06
N PRO A 239 -19.86 16.04 55.94
CA PRO A 239 -20.71 17.23 55.96
C PRO A 239 -22.04 16.96 56.69
N GLU A 240 -22.57 17.94 57.43
CA GLU A 240 -23.82 17.77 58.20
C GLU A 240 -25.07 17.51 57.32
N ASP A 241 -25.00 17.86 56.02
CA ASP A 241 -26.09 17.70 55.03
C ASP A 241 -25.98 16.39 54.19
N TRP A 242 -25.13 15.43 54.54
CA TRP A 242 -24.97 14.17 53.78
C TRP A 242 -25.97 13.08 54.19
N ASP A 243 -26.83 12.68 53.24
CA ASP A 243 -27.93 11.72 53.44
C ASP A 243 -27.52 10.31 52.97
N GLU A 244 -27.35 9.38 53.90
CA GLU A 244 -26.88 8.02 53.62
C GLU A 244 -27.88 7.16 52.82
N GLU A 245 -29.17 7.52 52.80
CA GLU A 245 -30.21 6.78 52.05
C GLU A 245 -30.26 7.22 50.57
N MET A 246 -29.76 8.43 50.25
CA MET A 246 -29.75 9.01 48.90
C MET A 246 -28.34 9.07 48.26
N ASP A 247 -27.29 9.35 49.04
CA ASP A 247 -25.92 9.58 48.56
C ASP A 247 -24.95 8.40 48.82
N GLY A 248 -25.33 7.44 49.68
CA GLY A 248 -24.55 6.23 49.99
C GLY A 248 -23.53 6.37 51.13
N GLU A 249 -22.76 5.29 51.38
CA GLU A 249 -21.67 5.30 52.36
C GLU A 249 -20.53 6.22 51.88
N TRP A 250 -20.06 7.07 52.80
CA TRP A 250 -19.07 8.10 52.52
C TRP A 250 -17.64 7.54 52.63
N GLU A 251 -16.88 7.59 51.53
CA GLU A 251 -15.46 7.23 51.50
C GLU A 251 -14.54 8.45 51.70
N PRO A 252 -13.37 8.28 52.34
CA PRO A 252 -12.47 9.39 52.64
C PRO A 252 -11.51 9.74 51.49
N PRO A 253 -10.97 10.97 51.48
CA PRO A 253 -10.01 11.40 50.46
C PRO A 253 -8.64 10.73 50.63
N VAL A 254 -8.03 10.31 49.52
CA VAL A 254 -6.68 9.75 49.55
C VAL A 254 -5.63 10.86 49.57
N ILE A 255 -4.73 10.82 50.56
CA ILE A 255 -3.60 11.75 50.68
C ILE A 255 -2.52 11.40 49.65
N GLN A 256 -2.01 12.42 48.94
CA GLN A 256 -0.95 12.24 47.96
C GLN A 256 0.42 12.14 48.64
N ASN A 257 1.17 11.07 48.35
CA ASN A 257 2.47 10.79 48.98
C ASN A 257 3.47 11.96 48.75
N PRO A 258 3.94 12.66 49.81
CA PRO A 258 4.88 13.77 49.68
C PRO A 258 6.30 13.33 49.29
N GLU A 259 6.63 12.04 49.41
CA GLU A 259 7.89 11.44 48.94
C GLU A 259 7.78 10.83 47.53
N TYR A 260 6.64 10.96 46.85
CA TYR A 260 6.48 10.51 45.46
C TYR A 260 7.31 11.39 44.52
N LYS A 261 8.51 10.89 44.16
CA LYS A 261 9.47 11.56 43.27
C LYS A 261 9.07 11.47 41.78
N GLY A 262 7.91 10.89 41.47
CA GLY A 262 7.49 10.53 40.11
C GLY A 262 7.93 9.11 39.72
N ILE A 263 7.41 8.59 38.60
CA ILE A 263 7.91 7.34 38.01
C ILE A 263 9.40 7.54 37.67
N TRP A 264 10.29 6.66 38.15
CA TRP A 264 11.71 6.71 37.80
C TRP A 264 11.92 6.61 36.28
N ILE A 265 12.23 7.73 35.64
CA ILE A 265 12.69 7.77 34.25
C ILE A 265 14.19 7.49 34.26
N HIS A 266 14.54 6.30 33.83
CA HIS A 266 15.91 5.85 33.66
C HIS A 266 16.69 6.83 32.74
N PRO A 267 17.86 7.36 33.16
CA PRO A 267 18.58 8.37 32.39
C PRO A 267 19.04 7.82 31.03
N GLU A 268 19.06 8.72 30.05
CA GLU A 268 19.59 8.49 28.71
C GLU A 268 20.97 9.14 28.57
N ILE A 269 21.94 8.38 28.09
CA ILE A 269 23.29 8.85 27.74
C ILE A 269 23.50 8.81 26.24
N ASP A 270 24.44 9.62 25.75
CA ASP A 270 24.86 9.59 24.36
C ASP A 270 25.47 8.22 24.01
N ASN A 271 25.07 7.64 22.89
CA ASN A 271 25.50 6.30 22.51
C ASN A 271 26.96 6.33 21.97
N PRO A 272 27.93 5.63 22.59
CA PRO A 272 29.31 5.60 22.10
C PRO A 272 29.46 4.93 20.73
N GLU A 273 28.50 4.11 20.31
CA GLU A 273 28.47 3.47 18.98
C GLU A 273 27.78 4.34 17.90
N TYR A 274 27.17 5.47 18.27
CA TYR A 274 26.61 6.41 17.29
C TYR A 274 27.73 7.23 16.64
N SER A 275 27.81 7.18 15.31
CA SER A 275 28.70 8.01 14.51
C SER A 275 27.91 8.57 13.32
N PRO A 276 27.81 9.91 13.16
CA PRO A 276 27.07 10.51 12.06
C PRO A 276 27.77 10.26 10.72
N ASP A 277 26.99 9.86 9.71
CA ASP A 277 27.49 9.56 8.37
C ASP A 277 26.89 10.53 7.35
N SER A 278 27.68 11.52 6.91
CA SER A 278 27.26 12.53 5.94
C SER A 278 27.14 11.99 4.50
N ASN A 279 27.37 10.70 4.26
CA ASN A 279 27.41 10.08 2.93
C ASN A 279 26.37 8.96 2.76
N ILE A 280 25.38 8.84 3.66
CA ILE A 280 24.29 7.85 3.55
C ILE A 280 23.59 7.94 2.20
N TYR A 281 23.38 9.17 1.68
CA TYR A 281 22.76 9.40 0.38
C TYR A 281 23.60 8.90 -0.82
N ALA A 282 24.89 8.63 -0.65
CA ALA A 282 25.89 8.77 -1.71
C ALA A 282 26.44 7.41 -2.20
N TYR A 283 26.01 7.00 -3.40
CA TYR A 283 26.39 5.73 -4.01
C TYR A 283 27.61 5.86 -4.92
N GLU A 284 28.40 4.79 -5.03
CA GLU A 284 29.61 4.79 -5.85
C GLU A 284 29.31 4.90 -7.34
N ASN A 285 28.30 4.18 -7.80
CA ASN A 285 27.81 4.21 -9.18
C ASN A 285 26.40 3.62 -9.28
N PHE A 286 25.59 4.20 -10.15
CA PHE A 286 24.38 3.61 -10.72
C PHE A 286 24.62 3.38 -12.20
N ALA A 287 24.14 2.28 -12.76
CA ALA A 287 24.35 1.95 -14.17
C ALA A 287 23.22 1.14 -14.83
N VAL A 288 22.35 0.51 -14.04
CA VAL A 288 21.23 -0.29 -14.56
C VAL A 288 19.96 0.06 -13.78
N LEU A 289 18.86 0.27 -14.50
CA LEU A 289 17.51 0.36 -13.96
C LEU A 289 16.84 -0.97 -14.27
N GLY A 290 16.28 -1.63 -13.26
CA GLY A 290 15.58 -2.90 -13.41
C GLY A 290 14.18 -2.89 -12.85
N LEU A 291 13.29 -3.58 -13.57
CA LEU A 291 11.95 -3.97 -13.18
C LEU A 291 12.03 -5.44 -12.78
N ASP A 292 12.16 -5.70 -11.47
CA ASP A 292 12.18 -7.04 -10.88
C ASP A 292 11.05 -7.13 -9.86
N LEU A 293 9.93 -7.74 -10.27
CA LEU A 293 8.63 -7.62 -9.58
C LEU A 293 7.73 -8.82 -9.81
N TRP A 294 6.91 -9.16 -8.80
CA TRP A 294 5.86 -10.17 -8.87
C TRP A 294 4.51 -9.49 -9.15
N GLN A 295 3.68 -10.07 -10.03
CA GLN A 295 2.27 -9.66 -10.17
C GLN A 295 1.35 -10.89 -10.27
N VAL A 296 0.27 -10.89 -9.50
CA VAL A 296 -0.82 -11.87 -9.58
C VAL A 296 -1.67 -11.56 -10.81
N LYS A 297 -2.23 -10.34 -10.90
CA LYS A 297 -2.94 -9.85 -12.09
C LYS A 297 -2.06 -8.92 -12.92
N SER A 298 -1.79 -9.30 -14.15
CA SER A 298 -0.98 -8.55 -15.10
C SER A 298 -1.79 -7.48 -15.85
N GLY A 299 -1.10 -6.55 -16.50
CA GLY A 299 -1.67 -5.38 -17.17
C GLY A 299 -1.06 -4.05 -16.72
N THR A 300 -0.15 -4.07 -15.74
CA THR A 300 0.53 -2.86 -15.26
C THR A 300 1.43 -2.30 -16.36
N ILE A 301 1.28 -1.02 -16.69
CA ILE A 301 2.09 -0.32 -17.68
C ILE A 301 3.08 0.61 -16.97
N PHE A 302 4.35 0.56 -17.36
CA PHE A 302 5.39 1.47 -16.90
C PHE A 302 5.93 2.33 -18.05
N ASP A 303 6.06 3.63 -17.83
CA ASP A 303 6.61 4.57 -18.83
C ASP A 303 7.35 5.76 -18.16
N ASN A 304 7.82 6.70 -18.98
CA ASN A 304 8.37 8.01 -18.63
C ASN A 304 9.53 7.95 -17.63
N PHE A 305 10.36 6.90 -17.71
CA PHE A 305 11.53 6.73 -16.85
C PHE A 305 12.53 7.87 -17.06
N LEU A 306 12.88 8.57 -15.99
CA LEU A 306 13.84 9.66 -15.95
C LEU A 306 14.74 9.50 -14.72
N ILE A 307 16.07 9.59 -14.92
CA ILE A 307 17.02 9.76 -13.82
C ILE A 307 17.87 11.00 -14.09
N THR A 308 17.73 12.02 -13.24
CA THR A 308 18.37 13.33 -13.40
C THR A 308 18.96 13.83 -12.08
N ASN A 309 19.69 14.95 -12.12
CA ASN A 309 20.18 15.67 -10.95
C ASN A 309 19.49 17.04 -10.74
N ASP A 310 18.49 17.36 -11.57
CA ASP A 310 17.77 18.63 -11.59
C ASP A 310 16.29 18.42 -11.26
N GLU A 311 15.87 18.89 -10.08
CA GLU A 311 14.52 18.73 -9.54
C GLU A 311 13.47 19.50 -10.35
N ALA A 312 13.84 20.67 -10.90
CA ALA A 312 12.93 21.50 -11.68
C ALA A 312 12.67 20.88 -13.06
N TYR A 313 13.72 20.32 -13.69
CA TYR A 313 13.58 19.57 -14.94
C TYR A 313 12.70 18.31 -14.78
N ALA A 314 12.80 17.62 -13.64
CA ALA A 314 11.97 16.46 -13.35
C ALA A 314 10.48 16.83 -13.23
N GLU A 315 10.18 17.93 -12.51
CA GLU A 315 8.82 18.45 -12.38
C GLU A 315 8.24 18.93 -13.73
N GLU A 316 9.03 19.64 -14.54
CA GLU A 316 8.69 20.04 -15.92
C GLU A 316 8.36 18.82 -16.79
N PHE A 317 9.26 17.83 -16.84
CA PHE A 317 9.06 16.58 -17.57
C PHE A 317 7.82 15.79 -17.09
N GLY A 318 7.54 15.79 -15.79
CA GLY A 318 6.33 15.18 -15.21
C GLY A 318 5.04 15.88 -15.63
N ASN A 319 5.09 17.21 -15.80
CA ASN A 319 3.96 18.00 -16.29
C ASN A 319 3.76 17.83 -17.81
N GLU A 320 4.84 17.71 -18.59
CA GLU A 320 4.79 17.49 -20.05
C GLU A 320 4.39 16.06 -20.45
N THR A 321 4.60 15.08 -19.57
CA THR A 321 4.20 13.67 -19.78
C THR A 321 2.86 13.38 -19.10
N TRP A 322 2.89 12.82 -17.87
CA TRP A 322 1.71 12.48 -17.08
C TRP A 322 0.69 13.61 -16.98
N GLY A 323 1.17 14.85 -16.81
CA GLY A 323 0.31 16.04 -16.71
C GLY A 323 -0.58 16.28 -17.94
N VAL A 324 -0.12 15.86 -19.14
CA VAL A 324 -0.87 15.92 -20.40
C VAL A 324 -1.78 14.70 -20.55
N THR A 325 -1.27 13.50 -20.25
CA THR A 325 -1.99 12.22 -20.42
C THR A 325 -3.25 12.13 -19.55
N LYS A 326 -3.13 12.40 -18.24
CA LYS A 326 -4.17 12.12 -17.23
C LYS A 326 -5.58 12.65 -17.55
N ALA A 327 -5.68 13.79 -18.21
CA ALA A 327 -6.96 14.44 -18.50
C ALA A 327 -7.69 13.77 -19.67
N ALA A 328 -6.94 13.39 -20.71
CA ALA A 328 -7.49 12.68 -21.86
C ALA A 328 -7.72 11.20 -21.54
N GLU A 329 -6.81 10.57 -20.78
CA GLU A 329 -6.97 9.23 -20.21
C GLU A 329 -8.28 9.11 -19.43
N LYS A 330 -8.51 10.03 -18.48
CA LYS A 330 -9.76 10.05 -17.70
C LYS A 330 -11.00 10.23 -18.58
N GLN A 331 -10.96 11.13 -19.57
CA GLN A 331 -12.09 11.30 -20.50
C GLN A 331 -12.37 10.08 -21.38
N MET A 332 -11.35 9.27 -21.69
CA MET A 332 -11.52 8.02 -22.42
C MET A 332 -12.12 6.93 -21.51
N LYS A 333 -11.64 6.82 -20.27
CA LYS A 333 -12.17 5.89 -19.27
C LYS A 333 -13.61 6.19 -18.88
N ASP A 334 -13.91 7.46 -18.55
CA ASP A 334 -15.26 7.88 -18.16
C ASP A 334 -16.31 7.57 -19.26
N LYS A 335 -15.92 7.59 -20.54
CA LYS A 335 -16.77 7.16 -21.67
C LYS A 335 -16.90 5.65 -21.79
N GLN A 336 -15.79 4.90 -21.67
CA GLN A 336 -15.82 3.44 -21.69
C GLN A 336 -16.67 2.88 -20.54
N ASP A 337 -16.59 3.49 -19.36
CA ASP A 337 -17.40 3.13 -18.20
C ASP A 337 -18.89 3.46 -18.40
N GLU A 338 -19.21 4.56 -19.09
CA GLU A 338 -20.60 4.89 -19.46
C GLU A 338 -21.17 3.93 -20.53
N GLU A 339 -20.39 3.63 -21.57
CA GLU A 339 -20.75 2.63 -22.60
C GLU A 339 -20.91 1.23 -22.00
N GLN A 340 -20.01 0.82 -21.11
CA GLN A 340 -20.10 -0.47 -20.41
C GLN A 340 -21.33 -0.52 -19.49
N ARG A 341 -21.60 0.53 -18.70
CA ARG A 341 -22.79 0.57 -17.84
C ARG A 341 -24.09 0.49 -18.66
N LEU A 342 -24.17 1.20 -19.79
CA LEU A 342 -25.33 1.13 -20.68
C LEU A 342 -25.52 -0.28 -21.26
N HIS A 343 -24.43 -0.95 -21.64
CA HIS A 343 -24.47 -2.35 -22.09
C HIS A 343 -24.93 -3.31 -20.97
N GLU A 344 -24.39 -3.16 -19.76
CA GLU A 344 -24.80 -3.96 -18.59
C GLU A 344 -26.29 -3.71 -18.23
N GLU A 345 -26.75 -2.47 -18.29
CA GLU A 345 -28.17 -2.10 -18.11
C GLU A 345 -29.09 -2.61 -19.25
N GLU A 346 -28.58 -2.89 -20.45
CA GLU A 346 -29.34 -3.53 -21.54
C GLU A 346 -29.37 -5.05 -21.41
N GLU A 347 -28.25 -5.68 -21.02
CA GLU A 347 -28.19 -7.12 -20.77
C GLU A 347 -29.01 -7.51 -19.52
N GLU A 348 -29.01 -6.70 -18.45
CA GLU A 348 -29.88 -6.93 -17.27
C GLU A 348 -31.37 -6.79 -17.61
N LYS A 349 -31.73 -5.95 -18.60
CA LYS A 349 -33.12 -5.87 -19.09
C LYS A 349 -33.49 -7.09 -19.91
N LYS A 350 -32.65 -7.51 -20.86
CA LYS A 350 -32.88 -8.74 -21.64
C LYS A 350 -32.99 -9.96 -20.72
N GLY A 351 -32.09 -10.10 -19.75
CA GLY A 351 -32.13 -11.21 -18.79
C GLY A 351 -33.43 -11.24 -17.98
N LYS A 352 -34.00 -10.08 -17.64
CA LYS A 352 -35.33 -10.00 -17.01
C LYS A 352 -36.48 -10.28 -17.98
N GLU A 353 -36.38 -9.81 -19.23
CA GLU A 353 -37.38 -10.12 -20.26
C GLU A 353 -37.39 -11.63 -20.59
N GLU A 354 -36.23 -12.29 -20.59
CA GLU A 354 -36.10 -13.75 -20.70
C GLU A 354 -36.61 -14.47 -19.44
N GLU A 355 -36.28 -13.99 -18.23
CA GLU A 355 -36.73 -14.61 -16.96
C GLU A 355 -38.23 -14.41 -16.68
N GLU A 356 -38.88 -13.38 -17.23
CA GLU A 356 -40.35 -13.25 -17.18
C GLU A 356 -41.00 -14.10 -18.28
N ALA A 357 -40.41 -14.19 -19.49
CA ALA A 357 -40.91 -15.08 -20.54
C ALA A 357 -40.85 -16.57 -20.16
N ASP A 358 -39.78 -17.01 -19.48
CA ASP A 358 -39.69 -18.39 -18.95
C ASP A 358 -40.74 -18.65 -17.84
N LYS A 359 -41.19 -17.63 -17.10
CA LYS A 359 -42.27 -17.76 -16.11
C LYS A 359 -43.64 -17.82 -16.77
N ASP A 360 -43.90 -16.96 -17.75
CA ASP A 360 -45.13 -17.00 -18.55
C ASP A 360 -45.26 -18.38 -19.24
N ASP A 361 -44.17 -18.90 -19.82
CA ASP A 361 -44.14 -20.24 -20.45
C ASP A 361 -44.37 -21.38 -19.44
N ASP A 362 -43.99 -21.24 -18.15
CA ASP A 362 -44.24 -22.24 -17.10
C ASP A 362 -45.65 -22.12 -16.48
N GLU A 363 -46.19 -20.90 -16.30
CA GLU A 363 -47.61 -20.71 -15.91
C GLU A 363 -48.57 -21.25 -17.00
N ASP A 364 -48.27 -21.04 -18.29
CA ASP A 364 -49.05 -21.64 -19.41
C ASP A 364 -49.01 -23.19 -19.40
N LYS A 365 -47.95 -23.83 -18.86
CA LYS A 365 -47.88 -25.30 -18.72
C LYS A 365 -48.67 -25.82 -17.51
N ASP A 366 -48.61 -25.11 -16.38
CA ASP A 366 -49.38 -25.47 -15.20
C ASP A 366 -50.91 -25.29 -15.47
N GLU A 367 -51.33 -24.28 -16.24
CA GLU A 367 -52.72 -24.15 -16.71
C GLU A 367 -53.13 -25.30 -17.67
N ASP A 368 -52.28 -25.70 -18.63
CA ASP A 368 -52.56 -26.83 -19.53
C ASP A 368 -52.65 -28.19 -18.78
N GLU A 369 -51.87 -28.42 -17.70
CA GLU A 369 -51.97 -29.64 -16.87
C GLU A 369 -53.24 -29.64 -15.98
N GLU A 370 -53.62 -28.52 -15.34
CA GLU A 370 -54.90 -28.43 -14.58
C GLU A 370 -56.13 -28.63 -15.51
N ASP A 371 -56.08 -28.11 -16.74
CA ASP A 371 -57.17 -28.26 -17.71
C ASP A 371 -57.24 -29.69 -18.30
N GLU A 372 -56.15 -30.48 -18.32
CA GLU A 372 -56.23 -31.93 -18.63
C GLU A 372 -56.80 -32.76 -17.46
N ASP A 373 -56.40 -32.48 -16.21
CA ASP A 373 -56.91 -33.19 -15.01
C ASP A 373 -58.42 -32.96 -14.80
N GLU A 374 -58.96 -31.74 -14.98
CA GLU A 374 -60.42 -31.49 -14.90
C GLU A 374 -61.20 -32.29 -15.96
N LYS A 375 -60.61 -32.57 -17.13
CA LYS A 375 -61.24 -33.37 -18.19
C LYS A 375 -61.22 -34.87 -17.88
N GLU A 376 -60.17 -35.39 -17.24
CA GLU A 376 -60.16 -36.79 -16.78
C GLU A 376 -61.17 -37.01 -15.62
N GLU A 377 -61.34 -36.05 -14.71
CA GLU A 377 -62.37 -36.14 -13.64
C GLU A 377 -63.81 -36.08 -14.21
N GLU A 378 -64.11 -35.22 -15.21
CA GLU A 378 -65.43 -35.22 -15.87
C GLU A 378 -65.70 -36.55 -16.62
N GLU A 379 -64.70 -37.16 -17.27
CA GLU A 379 -64.89 -38.48 -17.92
C GLU A 379 -65.07 -39.64 -16.92
N GLU A 380 -64.43 -39.62 -15.74
CA GLU A 380 -64.69 -40.62 -14.68
C GLU A 380 -66.10 -40.46 -14.04
N GLU A 381 -66.59 -39.24 -13.79
CA GLU A 381 -67.94 -39.04 -13.24
C GLU A 381 -69.04 -39.52 -14.21
N ASP A 382 -68.92 -39.23 -15.51
CA ASP A 382 -69.91 -39.66 -16.51
C ASP A 382 -69.85 -41.20 -16.74
N ALA A 383 -68.66 -41.80 -16.62
CA ALA A 383 -68.49 -43.26 -16.62
C ALA A 383 -69.14 -43.93 -15.39
N ALA A 384 -69.02 -43.32 -14.20
CA ALA A 384 -69.65 -43.81 -12.97
C ALA A 384 -71.19 -43.69 -13.01
N ALA A 385 -71.73 -42.60 -13.59
CA ALA A 385 -73.17 -42.41 -13.78
C ALA A 385 -73.78 -43.45 -14.74
N GLY A 386 -73.00 -43.97 -15.69
CA GLY A 386 -73.41 -45.00 -16.65
C GLY A 386 -73.62 -46.40 -16.05
N GLN A 387 -72.86 -46.80 -15.02
CA GLN A 387 -72.85 -48.18 -14.51
C GLN A 387 -73.96 -48.50 -13.49
N ALA A 388 -74.66 -47.51 -12.95
CA ALA A 388 -75.66 -47.70 -11.89
C ALA A 388 -77.08 -48.09 -12.38
N LYS A 389 -77.26 -48.59 -13.62
CA LYS A 389 -78.59 -48.78 -14.25
C LYS A 389 -78.95 -50.18 -14.77
N ASP A 390 -78.04 -51.15 -14.82
CA ASP A 390 -78.33 -52.50 -15.37
C ASP A 390 -77.84 -53.66 -14.47
N GLU A 391 -78.45 -53.81 -13.28
CA GLU A 391 -78.59 -55.12 -12.60
C GLU A 391 -79.99 -55.24 -11.95
N LEU A 392 -81.01 -55.61 -12.74
CA LEU A 392 -82.33 -56.05 -12.25
C LEU A 392 -83.09 -56.95 -13.25
#